data_AF-A0A2V8G253-F1
#
_entry.id   AF-A0A2V8G253-F1
#
_cell.length_a   1.000
_cell.length_b   1.000
_cell.length_c   1.000
_cell.angle_alpha   90.00
_cell.angle_beta   90.00
_cell.angle_gamma   90.00
#
_symmetry.space_group_name_H-M   'P 1'
#
loop_
_entity.id
_entity.type
_entity.pdbx_description
1 polymer ?
#
loop_
_entity_poly.entity_id
_entity_poly.type
_entity_poly.pdbx_seq_one_letter_code
_entity_poly.pdbx_strand_id
1 'polypeptide(L)'
;MFRSLKPGFATISTLIVAACVLGQAQEPRDVTGTWTAELHNGKVFLQVRTSAPTTWNSWSGDWNMGQTFPIEEFSGLPPNDEHFTASTLKFELHREAGNLAFEGAFRDGRGAGLFSFTPRAEYVAEMKALGYNDDLPVWRRFQLAIHDVGPRYIKALAAEGYAKLSLDEVQRARTHGVTIEYIREMKALGYRTTAIDGLVRAHDHGVSPDYIKSLKGAGYSSLTLDELVRVHDHGVSTAYIQELERLGFKNVPIEDLVRTHDHGVNAEFVQQLRGQGISEPTLEGYIRLHDHGIRGAFVADMKAAGYDKLAPEDLVRLHDHGVKPEYIRDLKAQGYKNLSIDDVVRLRDHGVSVDYITDMKDLGIKDLTLDQLVRLRDHGITPGFVNHVRARGFKDTTADELVRLKNGGLWKH
;
A
#
# COMPACT_ATOMS: atom_id res chain seq x y z
N MET A 1 -58.93 -86.91 -8.98
CA MET A 1 -59.44 -87.91 -8.01
C MET A 1 -59.31 -87.29 -6.62
N PHE A 2 -60.33 -87.37 -5.75
CA PHE A 2 -60.34 -86.95 -4.31
C PHE A 2 -60.03 -85.45 -4.05
N ARG A 3 -60.91 -84.57 -3.50
CA ARG A 3 -61.71 -84.59 -2.24
C ARG A 3 -60.83 -84.98 -1.03
N SER A 4 -60.57 -84.14 -0.02
CA SER A 4 -61.47 -83.36 0.85
C SER A 4 -60.66 -82.29 1.64
N LEU A 5 -61.15 -81.43 2.57
CA LEU A 5 -62.46 -81.28 3.24
C LEU A 5 -62.79 -79.79 3.57
N LYS A 6 -63.06 -79.45 4.84
CA LYS A 6 -63.28 -78.15 5.53
C LYS A 6 -62.92 -78.38 7.04
N PRO A 7 -63.18 -77.50 8.04
CA PRO A 7 -63.49 -76.04 8.08
C PRO A 7 -62.62 -75.28 9.14
N GLY A 8 -62.94 -74.02 9.47
CA GLY A 8 -62.72 -73.49 10.84
C GLY A 8 -62.13 -72.08 10.98
N PHE A 9 -62.84 -71.22 11.74
CA PHE A 9 -62.43 -69.85 12.12
C PHE A 9 -61.25 -69.80 13.09
N ALA A 10 -60.40 -68.77 13.00
CA ALA A 10 -59.99 -67.92 14.14
C ALA A 10 -59.20 -66.70 13.66
N THR A 11 -59.69 -65.49 13.94
CA THR A 11 -58.91 -64.26 13.74
C THR A 11 -57.98 -64.06 14.93
N ILE A 12 -56.66 -64.17 14.72
CA ILE A 12 -55.65 -63.85 15.74
C ILE A 12 -54.84 -62.65 15.23
N SER A 13 -54.98 -61.52 15.91
CA SER A 13 -54.20 -60.31 15.65
C SER A 13 -52.75 -60.52 16.04
N THR A 14 -51.85 -60.67 15.07
CA THR A 14 -50.41 -60.74 15.31
C THR A 14 -49.80 -59.34 15.29
N LEU A 15 -49.12 -58.99 16.38
CA LEU A 15 -48.40 -57.72 16.53
C LEU A 15 -47.24 -57.66 15.51
N ILE A 16 -47.24 -56.66 14.61
CA ILE A 16 -46.07 -56.38 13.77
C ILE A 16 -45.10 -55.53 14.59
N VAL A 17 -43.98 -56.12 15.00
CA VAL A 17 -42.83 -55.37 15.53
C VAL A 17 -42.14 -54.69 14.34
N ALA A 18 -42.44 -53.42 14.12
CA ALA A 18 -41.72 -52.60 13.16
C ALA A 18 -40.32 -52.29 13.70
N ALA A 19 -39.30 -52.94 13.15
CA ALA A 19 -37.91 -52.58 13.42
C ALA A 19 -37.59 -51.23 12.75
N CYS A 20 -37.61 -50.15 13.52
CA CYS A 20 -37.15 -48.85 13.08
C CYS A 20 -35.64 -48.89 12.82
N VAL A 21 -35.24 -49.13 11.57
CA VAL A 21 -33.90 -48.79 11.10
C VAL A 21 -33.83 -47.27 11.05
N LEU A 22 -33.27 -46.66 12.08
CA LEU A 22 -32.87 -45.26 12.05
C LEU A 22 -31.77 -45.12 11.01
N GLY A 23 -32.13 -44.64 9.81
CA GLY A 23 -31.16 -44.23 8.82
C GLY A 23 -30.31 -43.10 9.38
N GLN A 24 -29.06 -43.38 9.72
CA GLN A 24 -28.08 -42.33 9.95
C GLN A 24 -27.99 -41.50 8.67
N ALA A 25 -28.31 -40.20 8.76
CA ALA A 25 -28.07 -39.27 7.68
C ALA A 25 -26.56 -39.24 7.42
N GLN A 26 -26.12 -39.91 6.37
CA GLN A 26 -24.73 -39.97 6.00
C GLN A 26 -24.30 -38.57 5.57
N GLU A 27 -23.25 -38.01 6.19
CA GLU A 27 -22.72 -36.71 5.75
C GLU A 27 -22.39 -36.76 4.25
N PRO A 28 -22.55 -35.63 3.52
CA PRO A 28 -22.04 -35.51 2.16
C PRO A 28 -20.56 -35.91 2.17
N ARG A 29 -20.24 -37.02 1.50
CA ARG A 29 -18.87 -37.58 1.51
C ARG A 29 -17.86 -36.66 0.82
N ASP A 30 -18.36 -35.80 -0.06
CA ASP A 30 -17.60 -34.91 -0.92
C ASP A 30 -18.04 -33.46 -0.74
N VAL A 31 -17.09 -32.51 -0.80
CA VAL A 31 -17.39 -31.07 -0.88
C VAL A 31 -17.50 -30.68 -2.35
N THR A 32 -18.61 -30.06 -2.75
CA THR A 32 -18.85 -29.68 -4.15
C THR A 32 -19.04 -28.18 -4.31
N GLY A 33 -18.77 -27.67 -5.51
CA GLY A 33 -18.95 -26.25 -5.80
C GLY A 33 -18.66 -25.90 -7.26
N THR A 34 -18.49 -24.61 -7.52
CA THR A 34 -18.10 -24.09 -8.84
C THR A 34 -16.63 -23.68 -8.85
N TRP A 35 -16.04 -23.64 -10.04
CA TRP A 35 -14.69 -23.10 -10.24
C TRP A 35 -14.63 -22.18 -11.46
N THR A 36 -13.66 -21.28 -11.46
CA THR A 36 -13.15 -20.54 -12.63
C THR A 36 -11.63 -20.66 -12.64
N ALA A 37 -11.03 -20.65 -13.82
CA ALA A 37 -9.58 -20.70 -13.96
C ALA A 37 -9.08 -19.81 -15.11
N GLU A 38 -7.89 -19.23 -14.96
CA GLU A 38 -7.18 -18.54 -16.04
C GLU A 38 -5.76 -19.12 -16.19
N LEU A 39 -5.38 -19.47 -17.42
CA LEU A 39 -4.05 -19.99 -17.76
C LEU A 39 -3.12 -18.84 -18.17
N HIS A 40 -1.96 -18.71 -17.52
CA HIS A 40 -0.97 -17.68 -17.86
C HIS A 40 0.44 -18.08 -17.40
N ASN A 41 1.45 -17.94 -18.28
CA ASN A 41 2.87 -18.19 -18.00
C ASN A 41 3.13 -19.54 -17.30
N GLY A 42 2.55 -20.63 -17.82
CA GLY A 42 2.68 -21.98 -17.24
C GLY A 42 1.99 -22.16 -15.88
N LYS A 43 1.09 -21.25 -15.48
CA LYS A 43 0.35 -21.30 -14.21
C LYS A 43 -1.15 -21.27 -14.44
N VAL A 44 -1.87 -21.74 -13.43
CA VAL A 44 -3.34 -21.70 -13.34
C VAL A 44 -3.71 -20.80 -12.17
N PHE A 45 -4.36 -19.67 -12.43
CA PHE A 45 -5.08 -18.95 -11.38
C PHE A 45 -6.43 -19.62 -11.22
N LEU A 46 -6.58 -20.47 -10.20
CA LEU A 46 -7.80 -21.21 -9.90
C LEU A 46 -8.59 -20.47 -8.82
N GLN A 47 -9.87 -20.23 -9.08
CA GLN A 47 -10.84 -19.81 -8.07
C GLN A 47 -11.88 -20.91 -7.86
N VAL A 48 -12.28 -21.14 -6.61
CA VAL A 48 -13.35 -22.08 -6.24
C VAL A 48 -14.36 -21.39 -5.33
N ARG A 49 -15.64 -21.70 -5.52
CA ARG A 49 -16.74 -21.23 -4.67
C ARG A 49 -17.60 -22.40 -4.22
N THR A 50 -17.80 -22.50 -2.92
CA THR A 50 -18.63 -23.52 -2.25
C THR A 50 -19.18 -22.94 -0.94
N SER A 51 -20.08 -23.62 -0.25
CA SER A 51 -20.64 -23.16 1.02
C SER A 51 -20.14 -24.06 2.15
N ALA A 52 -19.77 -23.47 3.29
CA ALA A 52 -19.44 -24.25 4.47
C ALA A 52 -20.68 -25.00 5.01
N PRO A 53 -20.53 -26.14 5.70
CA PRO A 53 -21.63 -26.77 6.42
C PRO A 53 -22.33 -25.79 7.36
N THR A 54 -23.66 -25.84 7.47
CA THR A 54 -24.44 -24.93 8.34
C THR A 54 -24.12 -25.08 9.83
N THR A 55 -23.43 -26.16 10.21
CA THR A 55 -22.91 -26.43 11.56
C THR A 55 -21.51 -25.90 11.81
N TRP A 56 -20.81 -25.36 10.80
CA TRP A 56 -19.40 -24.99 10.89
C TRP A 56 -19.13 -23.77 11.77
N ASN A 57 -19.94 -22.71 11.63
CA ASN A 57 -19.95 -21.54 12.49
C ASN A 57 -21.28 -20.79 12.35
N SER A 58 -21.46 -19.67 13.06
CA SER A 58 -22.67 -18.83 13.02
C SER A 58 -22.86 -18.01 11.72
N TRP A 59 -21.94 -18.12 10.77
CA TRP A 59 -21.95 -17.42 9.48
C TRP A 59 -21.96 -18.43 8.32
N SER A 60 -23.12 -18.98 8.00
CA SER A 60 -23.33 -19.77 6.78
C SER A 60 -23.30 -18.88 5.54
N GLY A 61 -22.10 -18.54 5.08
CA GLY A 61 -21.83 -17.75 3.89
C GLY A 61 -21.14 -18.55 2.78
N ASP A 62 -21.14 -17.99 1.58
CA ASP A 62 -20.34 -18.50 0.47
C ASP A 62 -18.84 -18.33 0.75
N TRP A 63 -18.12 -19.43 0.70
CA TRP A 63 -16.66 -19.46 0.78
C TRP A 63 -16.08 -19.38 -0.63
N ASN A 64 -15.09 -18.51 -0.79
CA ASN A 64 -14.34 -18.29 -2.03
C ASN A 64 -12.84 -18.38 -1.72
N MET A 65 -12.10 -19.06 -2.57
CA MET A 65 -10.65 -19.11 -2.55
C MET A 65 -10.14 -18.90 -3.97
N GLY A 66 -9.19 -17.99 -4.16
CA GLY A 66 -8.45 -17.81 -5.40
C GLY A 66 -6.95 -17.96 -5.13
N GLN A 67 -6.27 -18.85 -5.85
CA GLN A 67 -4.83 -19.09 -5.69
C GLN A 67 -4.21 -19.46 -7.04
N THR A 68 -2.96 -19.03 -7.24
CA THR A 68 -2.17 -19.41 -8.41
C THR A 68 -1.35 -20.66 -8.12
N PHE A 69 -1.42 -21.63 -9.03
CA PHE A 69 -0.72 -22.91 -8.96
C PHE A 69 0.14 -23.10 -10.22
N PRO A 70 1.28 -23.80 -10.16
CA PRO A 70 1.96 -24.33 -11.33
C PRO A 70 1.04 -25.30 -12.10
N ILE A 71 1.06 -25.28 -13.44
CA ILE A 71 0.15 -26.11 -14.25
C ILE A 71 0.43 -27.61 -14.10
N GLU A 72 1.68 -27.97 -13.82
CA GLU A 72 2.14 -29.33 -13.56
C GLU A 72 1.56 -29.96 -12.27
N GLU A 73 0.92 -29.18 -11.39
CA GLU A 73 0.18 -29.73 -10.26
C GLU A 73 -1.18 -30.34 -10.66
N PHE A 74 -1.66 -30.10 -11.89
CA PHE A 74 -2.94 -30.62 -12.38
C PHE A 74 -2.77 -31.76 -13.38
N SER A 75 -3.35 -32.91 -13.06
CA SER A 75 -3.54 -34.01 -14.02
C SER A 75 -4.64 -33.65 -15.01
N GLY A 76 -4.35 -33.66 -16.32
CA GLY A 76 -5.36 -33.51 -17.37
C GLY A 76 -5.53 -32.10 -17.95
N LEU A 77 -4.85 -31.09 -17.41
CA LEU A 77 -4.66 -29.83 -18.15
C LEU A 77 -3.51 -29.97 -19.16
N PRO A 78 -3.59 -29.34 -20.35
CA PRO A 78 -2.48 -29.32 -21.30
C PRO A 78 -1.35 -28.43 -20.78
N PRO A 79 -0.07 -28.82 -20.94
CA PRO A 79 1.03 -27.98 -20.51
C PRO A 79 1.17 -26.74 -21.40
N ASN A 80 1.10 -25.56 -20.78
CA ASN A 80 1.52 -24.27 -21.32
C ASN A 80 0.83 -23.82 -22.64
N ASP A 81 -0.51 -23.81 -22.65
CA ASP A 81 -1.33 -23.20 -23.71
C ASP A 81 -2.27 -22.12 -23.12
N GLU A 82 -1.91 -20.84 -23.30
CA GLU A 82 -2.70 -19.69 -22.84
C GLU A 82 -3.95 -19.42 -23.71
N HIS A 83 -4.08 -20.06 -24.86
CA HIS A 83 -5.25 -19.94 -25.75
C HIS A 83 -6.14 -21.19 -25.71
N PHE A 84 -5.88 -22.09 -24.76
CA PHE A 84 -6.52 -23.39 -24.67
C PHE A 84 -8.05 -23.29 -24.68
N THR A 85 -8.67 -24.12 -25.50
CA THR A 85 -10.11 -24.14 -25.73
C THR A 85 -10.61 -25.58 -25.81
N ALA A 86 -11.56 -25.94 -24.96
CA ALA A 86 -12.19 -27.26 -24.90
C ALA A 86 -13.64 -27.13 -24.43
N SER A 87 -14.61 -27.67 -25.19
CA SER A 87 -16.04 -27.64 -24.83
C SER A 87 -16.40 -28.57 -23.67
N THR A 88 -15.54 -29.53 -23.35
CA THR A 88 -15.67 -30.44 -22.20
C THR A 88 -14.28 -30.89 -21.79
N LEU A 89 -13.98 -30.79 -20.50
CA LEU A 89 -12.69 -31.14 -19.91
C LEU A 89 -12.90 -31.74 -18.52
N LYS A 90 -12.05 -32.70 -18.17
CA LYS A 90 -11.85 -33.14 -16.79
C LYS A 90 -10.38 -33.00 -16.43
N PHE A 91 -10.09 -32.45 -15.26
CA PHE A 91 -8.74 -32.36 -14.71
C PHE A 91 -8.79 -32.50 -13.19
N GLU A 92 -7.67 -32.87 -12.56
CA GLU A 92 -7.62 -33.21 -11.14
C GLU A 92 -6.43 -32.57 -10.45
N LEU A 93 -6.61 -32.19 -9.18
CA LEU A 93 -5.56 -31.69 -8.29
C LEU A 93 -5.38 -32.67 -7.14
N HIS A 94 -4.30 -33.46 -7.20
CA HIS A 94 -3.99 -34.49 -6.22
C HIS A 94 -3.26 -33.90 -4.99
N ARG A 95 -3.81 -34.10 -3.78
CA ARG A 95 -3.25 -33.58 -2.52
C ARG A 95 -3.13 -34.68 -1.48
N GLU A 96 -2.27 -34.49 -0.47
CA GLU A 96 -2.13 -35.45 0.63
C GLU A 96 -3.45 -35.60 1.43
N ALA A 97 -4.28 -34.56 1.48
CA ALA A 97 -5.58 -34.57 2.17
C ALA A 97 -6.75 -35.16 1.36
N GLY A 98 -6.59 -35.35 0.05
CA GLY A 98 -7.64 -35.84 -0.85
C GLY A 98 -7.47 -35.36 -2.29
N ASN A 99 -8.44 -35.69 -3.13
CA ASN A 99 -8.43 -35.33 -4.55
C ASN A 99 -9.49 -34.26 -4.84
N LEU A 100 -9.16 -33.26 -5.65
CA LEU A 100 -10.15 -32.35 -6.22
C LEU A 100 -10.30 -32.69 -7.71
N ALA A 101 -11.47 -33.17 -8.12
CA ALA A 101 -11.82 -33.37 -9.51
C ALA A 101 -12.60 -32.16 -10.02
N PHE A 102 -12.24 -31.68 -11.21
CA PHE A 102 -12.85 -30.52 -11.87
C PHE A 102 -13.43 -30.95 -13.22
N GLU A 103 -14.68 -30.60 -13.47
CA GLU A 103 -15.36 -30.82 -14.75
C GLU A 103 -15.88 -29.49 -15.29
N GLY A 104 -15.68 -29.21 -16.57
CA GLY A 104 -16.15 -27.97 -17.18
C GLY A 104 -15.65 -27.74 -18.60
N ALA A 105 -15.44 -26.48 -18.97
CA ALA A 105 -14.98 -26.07 -20.30
C ALA A 105 -13.94 -24.95 -20.20
N PHE A 106 -13.13 -24.80 -21.24
CA PHE A 106 -12.18 -23.70 -21.45
C PHE A 106 -12.44 -23.01 -22.79
N ARG A 107 -12.20 -21.69 -22.85
CA ARG A 107 -12.17 -20.89 -24.07
C ARG A 107 -11.14 -19.78 -23.92
N ASP A 108 -10.15 -19.76 -24.80
CA ASP A 108 -9.08 -18.76 -24.85
C ASP A 108 -8.39 -18.59 -23.48
N GLY A 109 -7.89 -19.71 -22.93
CA GLY A 109 -7.19 -19.76 -21.64
C GLY A 109 -8.06 -19.63 -20.39
N ARG A 110 -9.35 -19.30 -20.54
CA ARG A 110 -10.28 -19.11 -19.41
C ARG A 110 -11.26 -20.27 -19.30
N GLY A 111 -11.35 -20.87 -18.12
CA GLY A 111 -12.23 -22.00 -17.85
C GLY A 111 -13.24 -21.75 -16.73
N ALA A 112 -14.32 -22.52 -16.75
CA ALA A 112 -15.30 -22.56 -15.66
C ALA A 112 -16.02 -23.91 -15.61
N GLY A 113 -16.53 -24.27 -14.43
CA GLY A 113 -17.28 -25.52 -14.26
C GLY A 113 -17.64 -25.86 -12.81
N LEU A 114 -17.78 -27.16 -12.55
CA LEU A 114 -18.07 -27.76 -11.24
C LEU A 114 -16.86 -28.52 -10.71
N PHE A 115 -16.71 -28.58 -9.39
CA PHE A 115 -15.69 -29.41 -8.74
C PHE A 115 -16.31 -30.30 -7.65
N SER A 116 -15.64 -31.41 -7.35
CA SER A 116 -15.88 -32.25 -6.19
C SER A 116 -14.55 -32.61 -5.50
N PHE A 117 -14.49 -32.45 -4.19
CA PHE A 117 -13.39 -32.90 -3.35
C PHE A 117 -13.75 -34.20 -2.63
N THR A 118 -12.97 -35.25 -2.85
CA THR A 118 -13.07 -36.53 -2.14
C THR A 118 -11.87 -36.68 -1.19
N PRO A 119 -12.09 -36.79 0.13
CA PRO A 119 -11.00 -36.83 1.10
C PRO A 119 -10.25 -38.17 1.10
N ARG A 120 -8.92 -38.14 1.34
CA ARG A 120 -8.12 -39.35 1.53
C ARG A 120 -8.44 -40.00 2.89
N ALA A 121 -8.58 -41.33 2.92
CA ALA A 121 -8.95 -42.08 4.13
C ALA A 121 -7.81 -42.09 5.15
N GLU A 122 -6.57 -42.27 4.68
CA GLU A 122 -5.35 -42.39 5.48
C GLU A 122 -4.95 -41.08 6.16
N TYR A 123 -5.34 -39.93 5.60
CA TYR A 123 -4.90 -38.60 6.02
C TYR A 123 -5.13 -38.34 7.51
N VAL A 124 -6.28 -38.72 8.06
CA VAL A 124 -6.59 -38.49 9.48
C VAL A 124 -5.67 -39.31 10.40
N ALA A 125 -5.28 -40.51 9.99
CA ALA A 125 -4.35 -41.35 10.76
C ALA A 125 -2.92 -40.78 10.70
N GLU A 126 -2.49 -40.27 9.54
CA GLU A 126 -1.19 -39.61 9.38
C GLU A 126 -1.08 -38.31 10.17
N MET A 127 -2.14 -37.49 10.18
CA MET A 127 -2.22 -36.26 10.96
C MET A 127 -2.17 -36.54 12.47
N LYS A 128 -2.87 -37.59 12.94
CA LYS A 128 -2.78 -38.08 14.33
C LYS A 128 -1.37 -38.56 14.69
N ALA A 129 -0.71 -39.29 13.79
CA ALA A 129 0.69 -39.70 13.97
C ALA A 129 1.68 -38.51 14.01
N LEU A 130 1.27 -37.33 13.52
CA LEU A 130 2.01 -36.07 13.62
C LEU A 130 1.61 -35.20 14.83
N GLY A 131 0.71 -35.68 15.69
CA GLY A 131 0.26 -35.00 16.91
C GLY A 131 -1.05 -34.20 16.78
N TYR A 132 -1.63 -34.09 15.59
CA TYR A 132 -2.90 -33.40 15.35
C TYR A 132 -4.05 -34.37 15.64
N ASN A 133 -4.51 -34.35 16.90
CA ASN A 133 -5.47 -35.31 17.43
C ASN A 133 -6.94 -34.89 17.33
N ASP A 134 -7.19 -33.62 17.01
CA ASP A 134 -8.52 -33.06 16.82
C ASP A 134 -9.29 -33.78 15.69
N ASP A 135 -10.61 -33.63 15.69
CA ASP A 135 -11.42 -34.15 14.59
C ASP A 135 -11.17 -33.33 13.31
N LEU A 136 -11.12 -34.04 12.18
CA LEU A 136 -10.87 -33.47 10.85
C LEU A 136 -12.08 -33.77 9.95
N PRO A 137 -13.21 -33.07 10.14
CA PRO A 137 -14.39 -33.23 9.31
C PRO A 137 -14.06 -32.96 7.84
N VAL A 138 -14.90 -33.44 6.91
CA VAL A 138 -14.65 -33.37 5.45
C VAL A 138 -14.32 -31.94 5.03
N TRP A 139 -15.03 -30.95 5.58
CA TRP A 139 -14.78 -29.53 5.33
C TRP A 139 -13.38 -29.04 5.76
N ARG A 140 -12.88 -29.44 6.94
CA ARG A 140 -11.51 -29.10 7.37
C ARG A 140 -10.48 -29.75 6.44
N ARG A 141 -10.70 -31.01 6.05
CA ARG A 141 -9.82 -31.71 5.08
C ARG A 141 -9.80 -31.04 3.71
N PHE A 142 -10.94 -30.52 3.24
CA PHE A 142 -11.03 -29.73 2.01
C PHE A 142 -10.18 -28.44 2.11
N GLN A 143 -10.31 -27.67 3.19
CA GLN A 143 -9.50 -26.46 3.43
C GLN A 143 -8.00 -26.76 3.46
N LEU A 144 -7.59 -27.90 4.02
CA LEU A 144 -6.18 -28.31 4.05
C LEU A 144 -5.70 -28.79 2.68
N ALA A 145 -6.53 -29.52 1.93
CA ALA A 145 -6.23 -29.98 0.58
C ALA A 145 -6.00 -28.82 -0.40
N ILE A 146 -6.96 -27.89 -0.48
CA ILE A 146 -6.92 -26.79 -1.46
C ILE A 146 -5.71 -25.86 -1.26
N HIS A 147 -5.22 -25.73 -0.02
CA HIS A 147 -4.01 -24.98 0.31
C HIS A 147 -2.72 -25.81 0.34
N ASP A 148 -2.72 -27.09 -0.08
CA ASP A 148 -1.57 -28.01 -0.03
C ASP A 148 -0.91 -28.14 1.36
N VAL A 149 -1.75 -28.33 2.38
CA VAL A 149 -1.33 -28.66 3.76
C VAL A 149 -1.42 -30.16 3.99
N GLY A 150 -0.27 -30.80 4.23
CA GLY A 150 -0.22 -32.23 4.48
C GLY A 150 1.05 -32.71 5.20
N PRO A 151 1.11 -34.02 5.51
CA PRO A 151 2.19 -34.66 6.24
C PRO A 151 3.60 -34.30 5.77
N ARG A 152 3.83 -34.15 4.46
CA ARG A 152 5.14 -33.78 3.91
C ARG A 152 5.56 -32.38 4.34
N TYR A 153 4.67 -31.40 4.22
CA TYR A 153 4.96 -30.01 4.61
C TYR A 153 5.14 -29.88 6.13
N ILE A 154 4.28 -30.52 6.91
CA ILE A 154 4.37 -30.55 8.38
C ILE A 154 5.68 -31.16 8.86
N LYS A 155 6.09 -32.32 8.31
CA LYS A 155 7.39 -32.95 8.64
C LYS A 155 8.57 -32.06 8.26
N ALA A 156 8.49 -31.34 7.14
CA ALA A 156 9.53 -30.40 6.75
C ALA A 156 9.59 -29.17 7.68
N LEU A 157 8.45 -28.59 8.08
CA LEU A 157 8.40 -27.53 9.09
C LEU A 157 9.00 -28.00 10.43
N ALA A 158 8.66 -29.21 10.88
CA ALA A 158 9.22 -29.80 12.10
C ALA A 158 10.74 -30.03 12.01
N ALA A 159 11.25 -30.48 10.86
CA ALA A 159 12.69 -30.58 10.59
C ALA A 159 13.38 -29.21 10.59
N GLU A 160 12.66 -28.16 10.19
CA GLU A 160 13.07 -26.77 10.35
C GLU A 160 12.80 -26.20 11.76
N GLY A 161 12.50 -27.02 12.77
CA GLY A 161 12.34 -26.61 14.16
C GLY A 161 10.94 -26.12 14.54
N TYR A 162 10.02 -25.99 13.58
CA TYR A 162 8.62 -25.61 13.82
C TYR A 162 7.74 -26.83 14.17
N ALA A 163 8.18 -27.62 15.16
CA ALA A 163 7.58 -28.91 15.52
C ALA A 163 6.33 -28.80 16.43
N LYS A 164 5.90 -27.59 16.79
CA LYS A 164 4.81 -27.32 17.76
C LYS A 164 3.78 -26.31 17.26
N LEU A 165 3.58 -26.24 15.94
CA LEU A 165 2.56 -25.37 15.35
C LEU A 165 1.16 -25.99 15.47
N SER A 166 0.15 -25.16 15.69
CA SER A 166 -1.24 -25.50 15.44
C SER A 166 -1.49 -25.71 13.94
N LEU A 167 -2.57 -26.42 13.61
CA LEU A 167 -2.92 -26.68 12.21
C LEU A 167 -3.28 -25.40 11.44
N ASP A 168 -3.77 -24.38 12.15
CA ASP A 168 -4.10 -23.07 11.60
C ASP A 168 -2.84 -22.25 11.31
N GLU A 169 -1.80 -22.30 12.17
CA GLU A 169 -0.48 -21.71 11.88
C GLU A 169 0.19 -22.40 10.66
N VAL A 170 0.13 -23.73 10.56
CA VAL A 170 0.64 -24.47 9.40
C VAL A 170 -0.10 -24.06 8.12
N GLN A 171 -1.43 -23.99 8.16
CA GLN A 171 -2.21 -23.53 7.01
C GLN A 171 -1.87 -22.09 6.66
N ARG A 172 -1.82 -21.18 7.64
CA ARG A 172 -1.48 -19.77 7.43
C ARG A 172 -0.12 -19.65 6.75
N ALA A 173 0.90 -20.33 7.25
CA ALA A 173 2.23 -20.35 6.63
C ALA A 173 2.18 -20.81 5.16
N ARG A 174 1.41 -21.88 4.86
CA ARG A 174 1.29 -22.41 3.49
C ARG A 174 0.52 -21.46 2.55
N THR A 175 -0.64 -20.95 2.99
CA THR A 175 -1.49 -20.01 2.24
C THR A 175 -0.75 -18.70 1.93
N HIS A 176 0.04 -18.21 2.88
CA HIS A 176 0.83 -16.97 2.74
C HIS A 176 2.21 -17.20 2.09
N GLY A 177 2.46 -18.35 1.47
CA GLY A 177 3.67 -18.57 0.64
C GLY A 177 4.97 -18.87 1.40
N VAL A 178 4.93 -19.09 2.72
CA VAL A 178 6.12 -19.44 3.53
C VAL A 178 6.58 -20.86 3.18
N THR A 179 7.50 -20.95 2.22
CA THR A 179 8.12 -22.22 1.80
C THR A 179 9.24 -22.66 2.74
N ILE A 180 9.57 -23.95 2.69
CA ILE A 180 10.73 -24.52 3.39
C ILE A 180 12.04 -23.88 2.90
N GLU A 181 12.12 -23.51 1.62
CA GLU A 181 13.27 -22.81 1.04
C GLU A 181 13.41 -21.41 1.64
N TYR A 182 12.33 -20.62 1.65
CA TYR A 182 12.29 -19.30 2.29
C TYR A 182 12.71 -19.38 3.77
N ILE A 183 12.20 -20.36 4.54
CA ILE A 183 12.62 -20.59 5.93
C ILE A 183 14.14 -20.82 6.03
N ARG A 184 14.73 -21.63 5.15
CA ARG A 184 16.18 -21.92 5.14
C ARG A 184 17.01 -20.70 4.79
N GLU A 185 16.60 -19.94 3.78
CA GLU A 185 17.28 -18.70 3.40
C GLU A 185 17.22 -17.67 4.54
N MET A 186 16.06 -17.48 5.17
CA MET A 186 15.89 -16.57 6.32
C MET A 186 16.77 -16.99 7.51
N LYS A 187 16.89 -18.30 7.79
CA LYS A 187 17.84 -18.84 8.79
C LYS A 187 19.31 -18.60 8.40
N ALA A 188 19.67 -18.77 7.14
CA ALA A 188 21.01 -18.49 6.64
C ALA A 188 21.37 -17.00 6.79
N LEU A 189 20.38 -16.12 6.61
CA LEU A 189 20.46 -14.68 6.84
C LEU A 189 20.45 -14.27 8.32
N GLY A 190 20.29 -15.22 9.24
CA GLY A 190 20.43 -15.02 10.68
C GLY A 190 19.13 -15.10 11.49
N TYR A 191 17.96 -15.13 10.84
CA TYR A 191 16.64 -15.17 11.48
C TYR A 191 16.28 -16.58 11.98
N ARG A 192 17.14 -17.16 12.82
CA ARG A 192 17.10 -18.58 13.22
C ARG A 192 16.05 -18.93 14.27
N THR A 193 15.61 -17.95 15.05
CA THR A 193 14.72 -18.13 16.21
C THR A 193 13.37 -17.44 16.04
N THR A 194 13.02 -17.03 14.82
CA THR A 194 11.76 -16.33 14.53
C THR A 194 10.59 -17.31 14.61
N ALA A 195 9.50 -16.90 15.28
CA ALA A 195 8.21 -17.56 15.18
C ALA A 195 7.69 -17.60 13.72
N ILE A 196 6.88 -18.59 13.37
CA ILE A 196 6.40 -18.76 11.99
C ILE A 196 5.60 -17.53 11.52
N ASP A 197 4.80 -16.92 12.40
CA ASP A 197 4.03 -15.71 12.09
C ASP A 197 4.89 -14.50 11.73
N GLY A 198 6.11 -14.40 12.27
CA GLY A 198 7.06 -13.35 11.89
C GLY A 198 7.62 -13.56 10.49
N LEU A 199 7.80 -14.81 10.06
CA LEU A 199 8.16 -15.14 8.68
C LEU A 199 6.99 -14.93 7.72
N VAL A 200 5.76 -15.23 8.14
CA VAL A 200 4.55 -14.89 7.37
C VAL A 200 4.44 -13.39 7.18
N ARG A 201 4.54 -12.60 8.26
CA ARG A 201 4.48 -11.13 8.19
C ARG A 201 5.56 -10.57 7.26
N ALA A 202 6.80 -11.04 7.39
CA ALA A 202 7.89 -10.61 6.50
C ALA A 202 7.57 -10.90 5.03
N HIS A 203 7.10 -12.11 4.72
CA HIS A 203 6.75 -12.51 3.36
C HIS A 203 5.55 -11.72 2.79
N ASP A 204 4.49 -11.55 3.57
CA ASP A 204 3.27 -10.78 3.20
C ASP A 204 3.59 -9.34 2.80
N HIS A 205 4.54 -8.73 3.50
CA HIS A 205 5.02 -7.37 3.25
C HIS A 205 6.14 -7.31 2.19
N GLY A 206 6.46 -8.40 1.50
CA GLY A 206 7.43 -8.43 0.38
C GLY A 206 8.90 -8.55 0.80
N VAL A 207 9.21 -8.77 2.07
CA VAL A 207 10.58 -8.95 2.57
C VAL A 207 11.16 -10.29 2.10
N SER A 208 11.82 -10.25 0.94
CA SER A 208 12.50 -11.39 0.32
C SER A 208 13.91 -11.61 0.85
N PRO A 209 14.47 -12.83 0.75
CA PRO A 209 15.86 -13.10 1.13
C PRO A 209 16.86 -12.26 0.32
N ASP A 210 16.57 -11.96 -0.95
CA ASP A 210 17.44 -11.14 -1.79
C ASP A 210 17.41 -9.65 -1.41
N TYR A 211 16.27 -9.10 -1.00
CA TYR A 211 16.16 -7.76 -0.43
C TYR A 211 16.98 -7.64 0.86
N ILE A 212 16.96 -8.67 1.71
CA ILE A 212 17.81 -8.70 2.91
C ILE A 212 19.28 -8.78 2.51
N LYS A 213 19.67 -9.66 1.57
CA LYS A 213 21.06 -9.76 1.06
C LYS A 213 21.55 -8.40 0.54
N SER A 214 20.71 -7.65 -0.18
CA SER A 214 21.09 -6.34 -0.74
C SER A 214 21.22 -5.25 0.34
N LEU A 215 20.34 -5.21 1.35
CA LEU A 215 20.50 -4.34 2.52
C LEU A 215 21.77 -4.66 3.33
N LYS A 216 22.07 -5.95 3.54
CA LYS A 216 23.33 -6.37 4.19
C LYS A 216 24.56 -5.95 3.38
N GLY A 217 24.49 -6.06 2.04
CA GLY A 217 25.54 -5.58 1.14
C GLY A 217 25.77 -4.06 1.20
N ALA A 218 24.75 -3.29 1.56
CA ALA A 218 24.83 -1.85 1.84
C ALA A 218 25.16 -1.52 3.32
N GLY A 219 25.60 -2.50 4.12
CA GLY A 219 26.05 -2.31 5.51
C GLY A 219 25.00 -2.57 6.60
N TYR A 220 23.71 -2.73 6.26
CA TYR A 220 22.62 -2.93 7.21
C TYR A 220 22.49 -4.40 7.62
N SER A 221 23.49 -4.88 8.38
CA SER A 221 23.67 -6.31 8.69
C SER A 221 22.76 -6.89 9.79
N SER A 222 22.20 -6.03 10.65
CA SER A 222 21.66 -6.38 11.97
C SER A 222 20.19 -5.97 12.20
N LEU A 223 19.42 -5.78 11.13
CA LEU A 223 17.99 -5.42 11.22
C LEU A 223 17.15 -6.59 11.76
N THR A 224 16.13 -6.28 12.53
CA THR A 224 15.03 -7.20 12.87
C THR A 224 14.08 -7.39 11.68
N LEU A 225 13.19 -8.38 11.74
CA LEU A 225 12.16 -8.53 10.71
C LEU A 225 11.16 -7.37 10.71
N ASP A 226 10.86 -6.78 11.86
CA ASP A 226 9.92 -5.67 11.93
C ASP A 226 10.51 -4.39 11.33
N GLU A 227 11.80 -4.12 11.54
CA GLU A 227 12.55 -3.08 10.82
C GLU A 227 12.59 -3.38 9.31
N LEU A 228 12.91 -4.61 8.89
CA LEU A 228 12.92 -4.96 7.46
C LEU A 228 11.56 -4.74 6.78
N VAL A 229 10.46 -5.12 7.43
CA VAL A 229 9.11 -4.86 6.94
C VAL A 229 8.87 -3.36 6.84
N ARG A 230 9.20 -2.59 7.87
CA ARG A 230 9.05 -1.13 7.86
C ARG A 230 9.85 -0.47 6.73
N VAL A 231 11.11 -0.84 6.56
CA VAL A 231 11.99 -0.28 5.52
C VAL A 231 11.47 -0.62 4.12
N HIS A 232 10.90 -1.82 3.93
CA HIS A 232 10.29 -2.24 2.67
C HIS A 232 8.94 -1.54 2.40
N ASP A 233 8.03 -1.50 3.38
CA ASP A 233 6.72 -0.84 3.31
C ASP A 233 6.85 0.65 2.96
N HIS A 234 7.87 1.30 3.51
CA HIS A 234 8.18 2.71 3.25
C HIS A 234 9.03 2.93 1.98
N GLY A 235 9.27 1.89 1.15
CA GLY A 235 9.88 2.02 -0.17
C GLY A 235 11.39 2.17 -0.21
N VAL A 236 12.10 2.02 0.91
CA VAL A 236 13.56 2.18 0.98
C VAL A 236 14.25 0.99 0.30
N SER A 237 14.72 1.22 -0.92
CA SER A 237 15.43 0.24 -1.74
C SER A 237 16.96 0.37 -1.62
N THR A 238 17.70 -0.70 -1.89
CA THR A 238 19.17 -0.63 -1.96
C THR A 238 19.67 0.31 -3.06
N ALA A 239 18.90 0.54 -4.13
CA ALA A 239 19.23 1.53 -5.15
C ALA A 239 19.21 2.96 -4.57
N TYR A 240 18.13 3.33 -3.88
CA TYR A 240 17.98 4.60 -3.19
C TYR A 240 19.13 4.87 -2.20
N ILE A 241 19.50 3.86 -1.40
CA ILE A 241 20.64 3.94 -0.48
C ILE A 241 21.93 4.25 -1.24
N GLN A 242 22.26 3.48 -2.29
CA GLN A 242 23.48 3.68 -3.07
C GLN A 242 23.53 5.05 -3.76
N GLU A 243 22.40 5.61 -4.16
CA GLU A 243 22.33 6.94 -4.75
C GLU A 243 22.64 8.04 -3.72
N LEU A 244 22.13 7.93 -2.49
CA LEU A 244 22.48 8.82 -1.39
C LEU A 244 23.96 8.66 -0.96
N GLU A 245 24.51 7.44 -0.97
CA GLU A 245 25.93 7.21 -0.70
C GLU A 245 26.85 7.85 -1.76
N ARG A 246 26.47 7.81 -3.05
CA ARG A 246 27.16 8.52 -4.14
C ARG A 246 27.12 10.04 -3.94
N LEU A 247 26.11 10.56 -3.26
CA LEU A 247 26.00 11.96 -2.85
C LEU A 247 26.73 12.28 -1.53
N GLY A 248 27.39 11.29 -0.93
CA GLY A 248 28.21 11.46 0.28
C GLY A 248 27.49 11.11 1.59
N PHE A 249 26.20 10.79 1.56
CA PHE A 249 25.46 10.35 2.75
C PHE A 249 25.71 8.87 3.00
N LYS A 250 26.81 8.57 3.69
CA LYS A 250 27.26 7.21 4.02
C LYS A 250 26.94 6.88 5.47
N ASN A 251 26.69 5.60 5.74
CA ASN A 251 26.35 5.08 7.08
C ASN A 251 25.15 5.81 7.73
N VAL A 252 24.17 6.22 6.92
CA VAL A 252 22.93 6.84 7.42
C VAL A 252 22.15 5.80 8.24
N PRO A 253 21.64 6.11 9.44
CA PRO A 253 20.75 5.21 10.16
C PRO A 253 19.55 4.78 9.30
N ILE A 254 19.14 3.52 9.38
CA ILE A 254 18.09 3.00 8.46
C ILE A 254 16.75 3.72 8.63
N GLU A 255 16.42 4.15 9.85
CA GLU A 255 15.23 4.94 10.15
C GLU A 255 15.32 6.37 9.60
N ASP A 256 16.52 6.95 9.51
CA ASP A 256 16.73 8.25 8.88
C ASP A 256 16.56 8.15 7.35
N LEU A 257 16.90 7.01 6.75
CA LEU A 257 16.60 6.72 5.34
C LEU A 257 15.09 6.59 5.09
N VAL A 258 14.36 5.90 5.99
CA VAL A 258 12.89 5.84 5.95
C VAL A 258 12.28 7.23 6.05
N ARG A 259 12.68 8.02 7.06
CA ARG A 259 12.26 9.42 7.21
C ARG A 259 12.56 10.25 5.95
N THR A 260 13.76 10.14 5.39
CA THR A 260 14.18 10.90 4.20
C THR A 260 13.31 10.53 2.99
N HIS A 261 12.99 9.25 2.82
CA HIS A 261 12.15 8.77 1.72
C HIS A 261 10.68 9.17 1.88
N ASP A 262 10.12 9.05 3.10
CA ASP A 262 8.75 9.46 3.44
C ASP A 262 8.51 10.95 3.17
N HIS A 263 9.51 11.78 3.47
CA HIS A 263 9.50 13.21 3.20
C HIS A 263 9.79 13.54 1.72
N GLY A 264 9.94 12.56 0.82
CA GLY A 264 10.10 12.76 -0.62
C GLY A 264 11.50 13.19 -1.09
N VAL A 265 12.50 13.14 -0.21
CA VAL A 265 13.88 13.50 -0.55
C VAL A 265 14.56 12.34 -1.25
N ASN A 266 14.82 12.53 -2.55
CA ASN A 266 15.54 11.58 -3.40
C ASN A 266 16.86 12.17 -3.94
N ALA A 267 17.65 11.32 -4.59
CA ALA A 267 18.95 11.71 -5.11
C ALA A 267 18.87 12.78 -6.22
N GLU A 268 17.83 12.75 -7.05
CA GLU A 268 17.60 13.77 -8.07
C GLU A 268 17.37 15.15 -7.43
N PHE A 269 16.50 15.24 -6.41
CA PHE A 269 16.22 16.46 -5.66
C PHE A 269 17.49 17.06 -5.05
N VAL A 270 18.31 16.23 -4.40
CA VAL A 270 19.62 16.65 -3.86
C VAL A 270 20.54 17.15 -4.97
N GLN A 271 20.64 16.44 -6.10
CA GLN A 271 21.49 16.85 -7.24
C GLN A 271 21.03 18.17 -7.86
N GLN A 272 19.73 18.37 -8.03
CA GLN A 272 19.16 19.62 -8.55
C GLN A 272 19.52 20.80 -7.66
N LEU A 273 19.34 20.69 -6.33
CA LEU A 273 19.69 21.76 -5.39
C LEU A 273 21.20 22.03 -5.35
N ARG A 274 22.03 20.99 -5.31
CA ARG A 274 23.50 21.14 -5.38
C ARG A 274 23.99 21.75 -6.68
N GLY A 275 23.35 21.42 -7.81
CA GLY A 275 23.58 22.07 -9.10
C GLY A 275 23.22 23.56 -9.10
N GLN A 276 22.23 23.95 -8.28
CA GLN A 276 21.93 25.35 -7.96
C GLN A 276 22.79 25.93 -6.84
N GLY A 277 23.85 25.26 -6.39
CA GLY A 277 24.76 25.74 -5.34
C GLY A 277 24.19 25.68 -3.92
N ILE A 278 23.02 25.07 -3.71
CA ILE A 278 22.42 24.84 -2.40
C ILE A 278 22.86 23.47 -1.90
N SER A 279 23.70 23.45 -0.87
CA SER A 279 24.32 22.23 -0.35
C SER A 279 24.17 22.14 1.16
N GLU A 280 23.21 21.33 1.60
CA GLU A 280 23.09 20.95 3.01
C GLU A 280 24.08 19.82 3.36
N PRO A 281 24.63 19.80 4.58
CA PRO A 281 25.53 18.75 5.06
C PRO A 281 24.79 17.49 5.55
N THR A 282 23.49 17.58 5.86
CA THR A 282 22.67 16.48 6.40
C THR A 282 21.42 16.27 5.54
N LEU A 283 20.86 15.06 5.58
CA LEU A 283 19.58 14.75 4.94
C LEU A 283 18.43 15.56 5.58
N GLU A 284 18.49 15.84 6.88
CA GLU A 284 17.52 16.68 7.59
C GLU A 284 17.41 18.10 6.99
N GLY A 285 18.52 18.69 6.52
CA GLY A 285 18.48 19.96 5.78
C GLY A 285 17.71 19.84 4.45
N TYR A 286 17.91 18.75 3.70
CA TYR A 286 17.14 18.50 2.47
C TYR A 286 15.66 18.19 2.77
N ILE A 287 15.35 17.49 3.87
CA ILE A 287 13.97 17.25 4.33
C ILE A 287 13.28 18.60 4.57
N ARG A 288 13.90 19.48 5.37
CA ARG A 288 13.38 20.83 5.62
C ARG A 288 13.16 21.60 4.32
N LEU A 289 14.13 21.61 3.40
CA LEU A 289 13.98 22.29 2.11
C LEU A 289 12.84 21.70 1.28
N HIS A 290 12.67 20.38 1.27
CA HIS A 290 11.61 19.72 0.52
C HIS A 290 10.21 19.97 1.11
N ASP A 291 10.06 19.86 2.43
CA ASP A 291 8.81 20.10 3.18
C ASP A 291 8.30 21.54 2.98
N HIS A 292 9.22 22.51 2.99
CA HIS A 292 8.93 23.91 2.71
C HIS A 292 8.81 24.23 1.20
N GLY A 293 8.80 23.22 0.32
CA GLY A 293 8.56 23.40 -1.12
C GLY A 293 9.73 23.95 -1.95
N ILE A 294 10.94 24.03 -1.40
CA ILE A 294 12.11 24.58 -2.08
C ILE A 294 12.64 23.60 -3.13
N ARG A 295 12.27 23.82 -4.39
CA ARG A 295 12.71 23.03 -5.55
C ARG A 295 13.76 23.77 -6.38
N GLY A 296 14.53 23.05 -7.20
CA GLY A 296 15.59 23.61 -8.03
C GLY A 296 15.15 24.76 -8.96
N ALA A 297 13.92 24.71 -9.47
CA ALA A 297 13.32 25.79 -10.27
C ALA A 297 13.17 27.10 -9.47
N PHE A 298 12.61 27.04 -8.26
CA PHE A 298 12.46 28.21 -7.38
C PHE A 298 13.82 28.86 -7.08
N VAL A 299 14.84 28.05 -6.77
CA VAL A 299 16.20 28.56 -6.55
C VAL A 299 16.75 29.24 -7.81
N ALA A 300 16.63 28.61 -8.99
CA ALA A 300 17.09 29.17 -10.26
C ALA A 300 16.40 30.51 -10.60
N ASP A 301 15.09 30.61 -10.38
CA ASP A 301 14.31 31.81 -10.64
C ASP A 301 14.65 32.96 -9.67
N MET A 302 14.94 32.65 -8.40
CA MET A 302 15.43 33.63 -7.42
C MET A 302 16.82 34.17 -7.79
N LYS A 303 17.72 33.29 -8.28
CA LYS A 303 19.01 33.72 -8.83
C LYS A 303 18.82 34.64 -10.05
N ALA A 304 17.93 34.29 -10.97
CA ALA A 304 17.62 35.10 -12.15
C ALA A 304 16.98 36.47 -11.79
N ALA A 305 16.24 36.55 -10.68
CA ALA A 305 15.70 37.79 -10.15
C ALA A 305 16.79 38.71 -9.55
N GLY A 306 17.94 38.15 -9.17
CA GLY A 306 19.12 38.87 -8.64
C GLY A 306 19.54 38.45 -7.24
N TYR A 307 18.96 37.39 -6.68
CA TYR A 307 19.27 36.87 -5.35
C TYR A 307 20.15 35.62 -5.49
N ASP A 308 21.41 35.83 -5.86
CA ASP A 308 22.35 34.78 -6.25
C ASP A 308 23.02 34.05 -5.07
N LYS A 309 22.96 34.64 -3.87
CA LYS A 309 23.66 34.22 -2.64
C LYS A 309 22.70 34.06 -1.44
N LEU A 310 21.57 33.42 -1.66
CA LEU A 310 20.63 33.07 -0.59
C LEU A 310 21.13 31.86 0.20
N ALA A 311 21.03 31.93 1.53
CA ALA A 311 21.15 30.76 2.38
C ALA A 311 19.89 29.86 2.24
N PRO A 312 19.98 28.56 2.60
CA PRO A 312 18.83 27.67 2.67
C PRO A 312 17.69 28.21 3.55
N GLU A 313 18.02 28.88 4.66
CA GLU A 313 17.08 29.55 5.55
C GLU A 313 16.35 30.71 4.86
N ASP A 314 17.06 31.51 4.06
CA ASP A 314 16.48 32.63 3.32
C ASP A 314 15.50 32.15 2.26
N LEU A 315 15.84 31.05 1.55
CA LEU A 315 14.96 30.43 0.55
C LEU A 315 13.64 29.98 1.18
N VAL A 316 13.71 29.31 2.34
CA VAL A 316 12.52 28.90 3.11
C VAL A 316 11.73 30.13 3.56
N ARG A 317 12.37 31.14 4.16
CA ARG A 317 11.72 32.38 4.59
C ARG A 317 11.00 33.09 3.44
N LEU A 318 11.63 33.20 2.27
CA LEU A 318 11.02 33.84 1.10
C LEU A 318 9.83 33.04 0.58
N HIS A 319 9.92 31.71 0.54
CA HIS A 319 8.84 30.85 0.07
C HIS A 319 7.64 30.82 1.05
N ASP A 320 7.89 30.66 2.36
CA ASP A 320 6.86 30.61 3.41
C ASP A 320 6.06 31.92 3.49
N HIS A 321 6.73 33.07 3.35
CA HIS A 321 6.09 34.39 3.25
C HIS A 321 5.47 34.67 1.86
N GLY A 322 5.47 33.68 0.95
CA GLY A 322 4.82 33.77 -0.36
C GLY A 322 5.47 34.78 -1.31
N VAL A 323 6.76 35.08 -1.13
CA VAL A 323 7.57 35.90 -2.03
C VAL A 323 7.96 35.06 -3.24
N LYS A 324 7.34 35.38 -4.39
CA LYS A 324 7.60 34.69 -5.65
C LYS A 324 8.66 35.41 -6.50
N PRO A 325 9.42 34.71 -7.35
CA PRO A 325 10.37 35.34 -8.26
C PRO A 325 9.74 36.39 -9.19
N GLU A 326 8.48 36.19 -9.61
CA GLU A 326 7.70 37.15 -10.42
C GLU A 326 7.58 38.49 -9.70
N TYR A 327 7.13 38.45 -8.44
CA TYR A 327 6.91 39.62 -7.60
C TYR A 327 8.19 40.48 -7.45
N ILE A 328 9.35 39.83 -7.34
CA ILE A 328 10.65 40.50 -7.29
C ILE A 328 11.00 41.16 -8.63
N ARG A 329 10.80 40.47 -9.75
CA ARG A 329 11.04 41.01 -11.09
C ARG A 329 10.12 42.21 -11.38
N ASP A 330 8.89 42.14 -10.92
CA ASP A 330 7.89 43.20 -11.08
C ASP A 330 8.19 44.42 -10.21
N LEU A 331 8.60 44.24 -8.94
CA LEU A 331 9.09 45.35 -8.09
C LEU A 331 10.28 46.07 -8.75
N LYS A 332 11.21 45.31 -9.34
CA LYS A 332 12.36 45.82 -10.09
C LYS A 332 11.94 46.60 -11.34
N ALA A 333 10.90 46.13 -12.06
CA ALA A 333 10.30 46.84 -13.20
C ALA A 333 9.59 48.14 -12.76
N GLN A 334 8.98 48.15 -11.57
CA GLN A 334 8.41 49.34 -10.94
C GLN A 334 9.46 50.34 -10.42
N GLY A 335 10.76 50.03 -10.52
CA GLY A 335 11.87 50.90 -10.14
C GLY A 335 12.50 50.58 -8.79
N TYR A 336 11.93 49.65 -8.00
CA TYR A 336 12.46 49.23 -6.71
C TYR A 336 13.57 48.20 -6.91
N LYS A 337 14.82 48.68 -6.95
CA LYS A 337 16.03 47.89 -7.24
C LYS A 337 16.83 47.67 -5.95
N ASN A 338 17.64 46.60 -5.95
CA ASN A 338 18.57 46.27 -4.84
C ASN A 338 17.88 46.12 -3.48
N LEU A 339 16.65 45.59 -3.47
CA LEU A 339 15.91 45.28 -2.26
C LEU A 339 16.62 44.16 -1.47
N SER A 340 16.62 44.25 -0.15
CA SER A 340 17.03 43.13 0.71
C SER A 340 15.94 42.05 0.76
N ILE A 341 16.27 40.86 1.29
CA ILE A 341 15.27 39.82 1.53
C ILE A 341 14.19 40.29 2.52
N ASP A 342 14.58 41.08 3.53
CA ASP A 342 13.64 41.63 4.52
C ASP A 342 12.73 42.69 3.91
N ASP A 343 13.19 43.49 2.95
CA ASP A 343 12.35 44.43 2.21
C ASP A 343 11.25 43.71 1.43
N VAL A 344 11.59 42.67 0.65
CA VAL A 344 10.59 41.95 -0.17
C VAL A 344 9.63 41.12 0.68
N VAL A 345 10.10 40.54 1.80
CA VAL A 345 9.23 39.87 2.78
C VAL A 345 8.29 40.89 3.43
N ARG A 346 8.81 42.01 3.93
CA ARG A 346 8.01 43.09 4.55
C ARG A 346 6.94 43.62 3.60
N LEU A 347 7.30 43.96 2.36
CA LEU A 347 6.32 44.41 1.35
C LEU A 347 5.23 43.36 1.11
N ARG A 348 5.59 42.07 1.11
CA ARG A 348 4.67 40.96 0.90
C ARG A 348 3.72 40.74 2.07
N ASP A 349 4.24 40.72 3.29
CA ASP A 349 3.48 40.55 4.55
C ASP A 349 2.46 41.69 4.75
N HIS A 350 2.86 42.92 4.46
CA HIS A 350 1.98 44.09 4.50
C HIS A 350 1.07 44.21 3.25
N GLY A 351 1.07 43.20 2.36
CA GLY A 351 0.16 43.10 1.23
C GLY A 351 0.34 44.17 0.15
N VAL A 352 1.56 44.70 -0.02
CA VAL A 352 1.91 45.61 -1.11
C VAL A 352 2.02 44.82 -2.42
N SER A 353 0.99 44.85 -3.28
CA SER A 353 1.05 44.23 -4.61
C SER A 353 1.65 45.16 -5.67
N VAL A 354 2.08 44.58 -6.79
CA VAL A 354 2.55 45.33 -7.98
C VAL A 354 1.41 46.13 -8.60
N ASP A 355 0.21 45.55 -8.65
CA ASP A 355 -1.01 46.24 -9.11
C ASP A 355 -1.28 47.46 -8.25
N TYR A 356 -1.17 47.33 -6.92
CA TYR A 356 -1.33 48.45 -5.99
C TYR A 356 -0.31 49.58 -6.24
N ILE A 357 0.96 49.23 -6.48
CA ILE A 357 2.00 50.21 -6.85
C ILE A 357 1.64 50.92 -8.17
N THR A 358 1.11 50.18 -9.14
CA THR A 358 0.73 50.69 -10.47
C THR A 358 -0.47 51.63 -10.35
N ASP A 359 -1.56 51.18 -9.72
CA ASP A 359 -2.77 51.97 -9.46
C ASP A 359 -2.44 53.30 -8.76
N MET A 360 -1.56 53.27 -7.76
CA MET A 360 -1.18 54.49 -7.03
C MET A 360 -0.37 55.46 -7.90
N LYS A 361 0.52 54.97 -8.77
CA LYS A 361 1.26 55.78 -9.76
C LYS A 361 0.36 56.39 -10.83
N ASP A 362 -0.63 55.64 -11.32
CA ASP A 362 -1.63 56.11 -12.29
C ASP A 362 -2.56 57.13 -11.66
N LEU A 363 -2.88 56.95 -10.37
CA LEU A 363 -3.47 57.98 -9.51
C LEU A 363 -2.48 59.08 -9.10
N GLY A 364 -1.33 59.23 -9.77
CA GLY A 364 -0.40 60.34 -9.57
C GLY A 364 0.33 60.36 -8.22
N ILE A 365 0.15 59.36 -7.37
CA ILE A 365 0.90 59.17 -6.13
C ILE A 365 2.18 58.41 -6.48
N LYS A 366 3.18 59.17 -6.94
CA LYS A 366 4.44 58.65 -7.48
C LYS A 366 5.56 58.65 -6.44
N ASP A 367 6.67 58.00 -6.78
CA ASP A 367 7.95 58.05 -6.06
C ASP A 367 7.86 57.68 -4.56
N LEU A 368 6.92 56.81 -4.22
CA LEU A 368 6.71 56.30 -2.87
C LEU A 368 7.91 55.47 -2.40
N THR A 369 8.36 55.69 -1.16
CA THR A 369 9.32 54.80 -0.50
C THR A 369 8.65 53.49 -0.07
N LEU A 370 9.45 52.47 0.26
CA LEU A 370 8.94 51.18 0.75
C LEU A 370 8.11 51.37 2.03
N ASP A 371 8.58 52.20 2.97
CA ASP A 371 7.84 52.52 4.19
C ASP A 371 6.55 53.28 3.91
N GLN A 372 6.51 54.14 2.89
CA GLN A 372 5.26 54.80 2.49
C GLN A 372 4.28 53.79 1.88
N LEU A 373 4.74 52.86 1.03
CA LEU A 373 3.90 51.79 0.49
C LEU A 373 3.29 50.92 1.60
N VAL A 374 4.13 50.43 2.52
CA VAL A 374 3.70 49.65 3.69
C VAL A 374 2.71 50.44 4.54
N ARG A 375 3.04 51.68 4.90
CA ARG A 375 2.19 52.53 5.74
C ARG A 375 0.84 52.83 5.08
N LEU A 376 0.79 53.06 3.77
CA LEU A 376 -0.46 53.26 3.04
C LEU A 376 -1.32 51.98 3.07
N ARG A 377 -0.72 50.80 2.93
CA ARG A 377 -1.41 49.52 3.06
C ARG A 377 -1.93 49.26 4.48
N ASP A 378 -1.12 49.48 5.50
CA ASP A 378 -1.48 49.30 6.92
C ASP A 378 -2.66 50.18 7.34
N HIS A 379 -2.73 51.41 6.82
CA HIS A 379 -3.87 52.32 7.05
C HIS A 379 -5.06 52.06 6.11
N GLY A 380 -5.03 51.01 5.29
CA GLY A 380 -6.14 50.65 4.39
C GLY A 380 -6.41 51.71 3.31
N ILE A 381 -5.36 52.36 2.81
CA ILE A 381 -5.43 53.29 1.68
C ILE A 381 -5.47 52.48 0.39
N THR A 382 -6.62 52.51 -0.28
CA THR A 382 -6.86 51.85 -1.56
C THR A 382 -6.93 52.88 -2.70
N PRO A 383 -6.74 52.47 -3.96
CA PRO A 383 -6.97 53.33 -5.13
C PRO A 383 -8.36 53.98 -5.12
N GLY A 384 -9.39 53.23 -4.71
CA GLY A 384 -10.75 53.74 -4.51
C GLY A 384 -10.84 54.84 -3.45
N PHE A 385 -10.08 54.75 -2.35
CA PHE A 385 -10.02 55.82 -1.35
C PHE A 385 -9.34 57.08 -1.90
N VAL A 386 -8.25 56.95 -2.66
CA VAL A 386 -7.58 58.10 -3.31
C VAL A 386 -8.51 58.81 -4.30
N ASN A 387 -9.29 58.06 -5.08
CA ASN A 387 -10.34 58.64 -5.95
C ASN A 387 -11.43 59.37 -5.14
N HIS A 388 -11.84 58.82 -3.99
CA HIS A 388 -12.82 59.45 -3.10
C HIS A 388 -12.32 60.76 -2.49
N VAL A 389 -11.04 60.80 -2.08
CA VAL A 389 -10.35 62.02 -1.61
C VAL A 389 -10.36 63.10 -2.71
N ARG A 390 -10.03 62.73 -3.95
CA ARG A 390 -10.04 63.64 -5.11
C ARG A 390 -11.42 64.17 -5.46
N ALA A 391 -12.45 63.32 -5.39
CA ALA A 391 -13.84 63.72 -5.63
C ALA A 391 -14.33 64.79 -4.64
N ARG A 392 -13.70 64.90 -3.46
CA ARG A 392 -13.95 65.99 -2.48
C ARG A 392 -13.09 67.24 -2.68
N GLY A 393 -12.35 67.34 -3.78
CA GLY A 393 -11.58 68.53 -4.14
C GLY A 393 -10.19 68.62 -3.50
N PHE A 394 -9.77 67.62 -2.71
CA PHE A 394 -8.38 67.50 -2.28
C PHE A 394 -7.50 67.15 -3.49
N LYS A 395 -6.58 68.04 -3.86
CA LYS A 395 -5.62 67.86 -4.96
C LYS A 395 -4.22 67.67 -4.40
N ASP A 396 -3.38 66.96 -5.15
CA ASP A 396 -1.94 66.78 -4.89
C ASP A 396 -1.59 66.27 -3.48
N THR A 397 -2.50 65.50 -2.87
CA THR A 397 -2.36 64.93 -1.53
C THR A 397 -1.17 63.97 -1.43
N THR A 398 -0.29 64.20 -0.46
CA THR A 398 0.83 63.31 -0.17
C THR A 398 0.38 61.99 0.48
N ALA A 399 1.26 61.00 0.54
CA ALA A 399 1.01 59.74 1.25
C ALA A 399 0.58 59.96 2.72
N ASP A 400 1.25 60.87 3.42
CA ASP A 400 0.93 61.22 4.81
C ASP A 400 -0.44 61.91 4.94
N GLU A 401 -0.80 62.75 3.97
CA GLU A 401 -2.12 63.37 3.95
C GLU A 401 -3.23 62.35 3.69
N LEU A 402 -3.04 61.39 2.78
CA LEU A 402 -4.01 60.31 2.55
C LEU A 402 -4.26 59.50 3.84
N VAL A 403 -3.21 59.15 4.57
CA VAL A 403 -3.33 58.48 5.88
C VAL A 403 -4.04 59.38 6.91
N ARG A 404 -3.69 60.67 6.98
CA ARG A 404 -4.33 61.64 7.88
C ARG A 404 -5.83 61.75 7.61
N LEU A 405 -6.24 61.86 6.35
CA LEU A 405 -7.64 61.99 5.94
C LEU A 405 -8.42 60.68 6.20
N LYS A 406 -7.80 59.52 5.98
CA LYS A 406 -8.39 58.21 6.29
C LYS A 406 -8.64 58.03 7.79
N ASN A 407 -7.61 58.28 8.61
CA ASN A 407 -7.70 58.18 10.08
C ASN A 407 -8.66 59.24 10.65
N GLY A 408 -8.69 60.44 10.06
CA GLY A 408 -9.65 61.50 10.38
C GLY A 408 -11.10 61.23 9.94
N GLY A 409 -11.39 60.06 9.35
CA GLY A 409 -12.75 59.63 9.06
C GLY A 409 -13.32 60.08 7.71
N LEU A 410 -12.52 60.58 6.77
CA LEU A 410 -13.00 60.99 5.43
C LEU A 410 -13.57 59.83 4.58
N TRP A 411 -13.58 58.60 5.11
CA TRP A 411 -14.26 57.45 4.51
C TRP A 411 -15.72 57.26 4.97
N LYS A 412 -16.19 57.98 6.00
CA LYS A 412 -17.44 57.65 6.73
C LYS A 412 -18.73 58.26 6.16
N HIS A 413 -18.66 59.17 5.20
CA HIS A 413 -19.79 59.93 4.60
C HIS A 413 -19.77 60.05 2.98
#